data_AF-A0A2E7SPL5-F1
#
_entry.id   AF-A0A2E7SPL5-F1
#
_cell.length_a   1.000
_cell.length_b   1.000
_cell.length_c   1.000
_cell.angle_alpha   90.00
_cell.angle_beta   90.00
_cell.angle_gamma   90.00
#
_symmetry.space_group_name_H-M   'P 1'
#
loop_
_entity.id
_entity.type
_entity.pdbx_description
1 polymer ?
#
loop_
_entity_poly.entity_id
_entity_poly.type
_entity_poly.pdbx_seq_one_letter_code
_entity_poly.pdbx_strand_id
1 'polypeptide(L)'
;LGTAYQVYDDCLDLFGSEEVVGKSLGTDIAGGKATLPILLLQHQAGPGMTDKLQQLVGRWDENQLNVLRGWLSEFNTLEQSQAKLELYLAEARESLSVIEASAHREVLESLTRFLAQQSARLGVS
;
A
#
# COMPACT_ATOMS: atom_id res chain seq x y z
N LEU A 1 -7.66 -10.58 5.90
CA LEU A 1 -7.03 -10.78 4.56
C LEU A 1 -7.44 -9.69 3.57
N GLY A 2 -8.73 -9.50 3.27
CA GLY A 2 -9.17 -8.50 2.28
C GLY A 2 -8.63 -7.09 2.55
N THR A 3 -8.68 -6.61 3.79
CA THR A 3 -8.09 -5.31 4.17
C THR A 3 -6.58 -5.24 3.93
N ALA A 4 -5.84 -6.31 4.24
CA ALA A 4 -4.41 -6.39 3.97
C ALA A 4 -4.12 -6.33 2.46
N TYR A 5 -4.95 -6.98 1.65
CA TYR A 5 -4.83 -6.93 0.20
C TYR A 5 -5.12 -5.53 -0.34
N GLN A 6 -6.10 -4.81 0.20
CA GLN A 6 -6.36 -3.44 -0.22
C GLN A 6 -5.17 -2.52 0.10
N VAL A 7 -4.56 -2.67 1.28
CA VAL A 7 -3.34 -1.92 1.62
C VAL A 7 -2.20 -2.25 0.64
N TYR A 8 -2.04 -3.53 0.28
CA TYR A 8 -1.06 -3.93 -0.73
C TYR A 8 -1.33 -3.29 -2.09
N ASP A 9 -2.57 -3.34 -2.58
CA ASP A 9 -2.97 -2.78 -3.87
C ASP A 9 -2.76 -1.26 -3.93
N ASP A 10 -3.14 -0.56 -2.86
CA ASP A 10 -2.88 0.88 -2.69
C ASP A 10 -1.37 1.19 -2.70
N CYS A 11 -0.54 0.34 -2.08
CA CYS A 11 0.92 0.48 -2.13
C CYS A 11 1.48 0.13 -3.52
N LEU A 12 0.94 -0.87 -4.20
CA LEU A 12 1.36 -1.28 -5.53
C LEU A 12 1.12 -0.14 -6.54
N ASP A 13 -0.02 0.56 -6.45
CA ASP A 13 -0.34 1.71 -7.30
C ASP A 13 0.67 2.86 -7.15
N LEU A 14 1.25 3.04 -5.96
CA LEU A 14 2.19 4.15 -5.70
C LEU A 14 3.67 3.76 -5.80
N PHE A 15 4.05 2.54 -5.40
CA PHE A 15 5.44 2.11 -5.22
C PHE A 15 5.86 0.98 -6.17
N GLY A 16 4.94 0.44 -6.98
CA GLY A 16 5.26 -0.56 -7.99
C GLY A 16 6.06 0.00 -9.17
N SER A 17 6.53 -0.90 -10.04
CA SER A 17 7.02 -0.55 -11.38
C SER A 17 6.00 -0.90 -12.44
N GLU A 18 5.94 -0.11 -13.52
CA GLU A 18 4.98 -0.35 -14.61
C GLU A 18 5.19 -1.71 -15.28
N GLU A 19 6.44 -2.20 -15.35
CA GLU A 19 6.74 -3.52 -15.93
C GLU A 19 6.09 -4.67 -15.14
N VAL A 20 5.90 -4.50 -13.83
CA VAL A 20 5.30 -5.51 -12.95
C VAL A 20 3.77 -5.39 -12.92
N VAL A 21 3.25 -4.17 -13.01
CA VAL A 21 1.83 -3.88 -12.79
C VAL A 21 1.03 -3.89 -14.11
N GLY A 22 1.67 -3.60 -15.25
CA GLY A 22 1.03 -3.65 -16.57
C GLY A 22 -0.05 -2.58 -16.79
N LYS A 23 -0.10 -1.54 -15.94
CA LYS A 23 -1.00 -0.38 -16.02
C LYS A 23 -0.27 0.88 -15.54
N SER A 24 -0.85 2.04 -15.85
CA SER A 24 -0.43 3.33 -15.28
C SER A 24 -0.54 3.32 -13.75
N LEU A 25 0.43 3.94 -13.08
CA LEU A 25 0.53 4.03 -11.63
C LEU A 25 0.03 5.38 -11.09
N GLY A 26 -0.29 5.42 -9.79
CA GLY A 26 -0.83 6.59 -9.11
C GLY A 26 -2.25 6.97 -9.56
N THR A 27 -2.99 6.00 -10.07
CA THR A 27 -4.35 6.23 -10.57
C THR A 27 -5.34 6.56 -9.46
N ASP A 28 -5.12 6.02 -8.26
CA ASP A 28 -6.00 6.26 -7.12
C ASP A 28 -5.97 7.73 -6.69
N ILE A 29 -4.77 8.27 -6.49
CA ILE A 29 -4.61 9.67 -6.09
C ILE A 29 -5.00 10.65 -7.21
N ALA A 30 -4.77 10.29 -8.48
CA ALA A 30 -5.26 11.05 -9.63
C ALA A 30 -6.80 11.11 -9.66
N GLY A 31 -7.46 10.03 -9.25
CA GLY A 31 -8.91 9.95 -9.07
C GLY A 31 -9.42 10.61 -7.78
N GLY A 32 -8.55 11.22 -6.98
CA GLY A 32 -8.90 11.86 -5.70
C GLY A 32 -9.09 10.90 -4.53
N LYS A 33 -8.73 9.62 -4.68
CA LYS A 33 -8.78 8.62 -3.60
C LYS A 33 -7.53 8.73 -2.73
N ALA A 34 -7.68 9.23 -1.52
CA ALA A 34 -6.61 9.26 -0.53
C ALA A 34 -6.49 7.87 0.15
N THR A 35 -5.53 7.08 -0.31
CA THR A 35 -5.21 5.75 0.25
C THR A 35 -4.27 5.84 1.46
N LEU A 36 -4.02 4.71 2.14
CA LEU A 36 -3.25 4.69 3.39
C LEU A 36 -1.88 5.41 3.30
N PRO A 37 -1.03 5.21 2.27
CA PRO A 37 0.23 5.94 2.15
C PRO A 37 0.06 7.47 2.13
N ILE A 38 -0.99 7.96 1.45
CA ILE A 38 -1.31 9.39 1.36
C ILE A 38 -1.80 9.93 2.71
N LEU A 39 -2.66 9.18 3.40
CA LEU A 39 -3.16 9.56 4.72
C LEU A 39 -2.02 9.65 5.75
N LEU A 40 -1.07 8.71 5.70
CA LEU A 40 0.14 8.73 6.54
C LEU A 40 1.02 9.93 6.22
N LEU A 41 1.18 10.28 4.95
CA LEU A 41 1.92 11.47 4.52
C LEU A 41 1.28 12.75 5.06
N GLN A 42 -0.04 12.93 4.88
CA GLN A 42 -0.77 14.10 5.37
C GLN A 42 -0.68 14.23 6.88
N HIS A 43 -0.81 13.12 7.61
CA HIS A 43 -0.72 13.10 9.05
C HIS A 43 0.66 13.53 9.56
N GLN A 44 1.75 13.09 8.92
CA GLN A 44 3.12 13.36 9.36
C GLN A 44 3.67 14.70 8.88
N ALA A 45 3.39 15.08 7.63
CA ALA A 45 3.89 16.33 7.04
C ALA A 45 3.13 17.58 7.52
N GLY A 46 1.96 17.40 8.13
CA GLY A 46 1.19 18.46 8.76
C GLY A 46 0.31 19.28 7.79
N PRO A 47 -0.28 20.39 8.26
CA PRO A 47 -1.43 21.05 7.61
C PRO A 47 -1.19 21.52 6.17
N GLY A 48 0.04 21.91 5.82
CA GLY A 48 0.37 22.40 4.48
C GLY A 48 0.48 21.31 3.41
N MET A 49 0.47 20.02 3.79
CA MET A 49 0.59 18.92 2.83
C MET A 49 -0.68 18.73 2.00
N THR A 50 -1.85 18.96 2.57
CA THR A 50 -3.13 18.82 1.85
C THR A 50 -3.21 19.76 0.65
N ASP A 51 -2.84 21.03 0.83
CA ASP A 51 -2.83 22.02 -0.26
C ASP A 51 -1.81 21.64 -1.34
N LYS A 52 -0.63 21.14 -0.94
CA LYS A 52 0.40 20.65 -1.87
C LYS A 52 -0.09 19.45 -2.68
N LEU A 53 -0.76 18.50 -2.06
CA LEU A 53 -1.35 17.34 -2.73
C LEU A 53 -2.45 17.77 -3.70
N GLN A 54 -3.33 18.70 -3.31
CA GLN A 54 -4.37 19.23 -4.21
C GLN A 54 -3.77 19.91 -5.44
N GLN A 55 -2.73 20.74 -5.27
CA GLN A 55 -2.02 21.37 -6.38
C GLN A 55 -1.33 20.34 -7.28
N LEU A 56 -0.73 19.30 -6.69
CA LEU A 56 -0.08 18.21 -7.41
C LEU A 56 -1.10 17.42 -8.25
N VAL A 57 -2.25 17.06 -7.68
CA VAL A 57 -3.35 16.35 -8.37
C VAL A 57 -3.96 17.20 -9.49
N GLY A 58 -4.07 18.52 -9.31
CA GLY A 58 -4.61 19.42 -10.34
C GLY A 58 -3.80 19.47 -11.65
N ARG A 59 -2.57 18.94 -11.65
CA ARG A 59 -1.67 18.89 -12.82
C ARG A 59 -1.08 17.49 -13.04
N TRP A 60 -1.83 16.46 -12.66
CA TRP A 60 -1.35 15.08 -12.58
C TRP A 60 -0.71 14.58 -13.90
N ASP A 61 0.50 14.05 -13.80
CA ASP A 61 1.26 13.35 -14.84
C ASP A 61 2.29 12.40 -14.19
N GLU A 62 3.05 11.66 -15.00
CA GLU A 62 4.12 10.76 -14.51
C GLU A 62 5.19 11.51 -13.69
N ASN A 63 5.46 12.78 -14.01
CA ASN A 63 6.41 13.59 -13.24
C ASN A 63 5.88 13.88 -11.83
N GLN A 64 4.58 14.14 -11.69
CA GLN A 64 3.95 14.35 -10.38
C GLN A 64 4.00 13.08 -9.53
N LEU A 65 3.88 11.89 -10.12
CA LEU A 65 4.04 10.64 -9.40
C LEU A 65 5.45 10.54 -8.79
N ASN A 66 6.49 10.92 -9.52
CA ASN A 66 7.86 10.92 -9.00
C ASN A 66 8.06 11.93 -7.86
N VAL A 67 7.47 13.12 -7.97
CA VAL A 67 7.47 14.11 -6.87
C VAL A 67 6.78 13.55 -5.64
N LEU A 68 5.60 12.94 -5.82
CA LEU A 68 4.84 12.32 -4.74
C LEU A 68 5.63 11.18 -4.09
N ARG A 69 6.28 10.31 -4.87
CA ARG A 69 7.15 9.24 -4.37
C ARG A 69 8.30 9.78 -3.52
N GLY A 70 8.87 10.92 -3.91
CA GLY A 70 9.87 11.63 -3.10
C GLY A 70 9.35 11.97 -1.71
N TRP A 71 8.16 12.57 -1.62
CA TRP A 71 7.53 12.85 -0.32
C TRP A 71 7.19 11.56 0.44
N LEU A 72 6.59 10.57 -0.22
CA LEU A 72 6.22 9.30 0.42
C LEU A 72 7.43 8.57 1.01
N SER A 73 8.59 8.65 0.34
CA SER A 73 9.87 8.11 0.80
C SER A 73 10.44 8.92 1.97
N GLU A 74 10.43 10.26 1.90
CA GLU A 74 10.88 11.13 3.00
C GLU A 74 10.18 10.79 4.34
N PHE A 75 8.90 10.43 4.27
CA PHE A 75 8.07 10.09 5.42
C PHE A 75 7.94 8.56 5.68
N ASN A 76 8.72 7.71 5.00
CA ASN A 76 8.71 6.25 5.16
C ASN A 76 7.30 5.64 5.16
N THR A 77 6.44 6.10 4.25
CA THR A 77 5.02 5.73 4.23
C THR A 77 4.79 4.32 3.70
N LEU A 78 5.71 3.79 2.88
CA LEU A 78 5.67 2.41 2.39
C LEU A 78 5.85 1.44 3.57
N GLU A 79 6.91 1.62 4.36
CA GLU A 79 7.26 0.77 5.50
C GLU A 79 6.14 0.77 6.55
N GLN A 80 5.55 1.95 6.80
CA GLN A 80 4.42 2.09 7.72
C GLN A 80 3.16 1.38 7.19
N SER A 81 2.90 1.46 5.87
CA SER A 81 1.78 0.75 5.24
C SER A 81 2.00 -0.76 5.26
N GLN A 82 3.22 -1.23 5.00
CA GLN A 82 3.62 -2.64 5.11
C GLN A 82 3.47 -3.16 6.53
N ALA A 83 3.86 -2.37 7.54
CA ALA A 83 3.65 -2.72 8.94
C ALA A 83 2.16 -2.87 9.27
N LYS A 84 1.32 -1.95 8.77
CA LYS A 84 -0.13 -2.02 8.96
C LYS A 84 -0.76 -3.22 8.25
N LEU A 85 -0.29 -3.54 7.05
CA LEU A 85 -0.66 -4.74 6.31
C LEU A 85 -0.33 -6.00 7.12
N GLU A 86 0.87 -6.09 7.70
CA GLU A 86 1.29 -7.26 8.49
C GLU A 86 0.42 -7.46 9.73
N LEU A 87 -0.02 -6.37 10.39
CA LEU A 87 -0.98 -6.47 11.48
C LEU A 87 -2.30 -7.12 11.02
N TYR A 88 -2.85 -6.69 9.88
CA TYR A 88 -4.06 -7.29 9.33
C TYR A 88 -3.87 -8.75 8.85
N LEU A 89 -2.66 -9.12 8.42
CA LEU A 89 -2.34 -10.51 8.10
C LEU A 89 -2.23 -11.36 9.37
N ALA A 90 -1.66 -10.83 10.44
CA ALA A 90 -1.59 -11.50 11.74
C ALA A 90 -3.00 -11.75 12.29
N GLU A 91 -3.87 -10.74 12.28
CA GLU A 91 -5.29 -10.87 12.66
C GLU A 91 -6.02 -11.93 11.81
N ALA A 92 -5.73 -11.98 10.51
CA ALA A 92 -6.31 -12.97 9.61
C ALA A 92 -5.86 -14.40 9.94
N ARG A 93 -4.58 -14.60 10.27
CA ARG A 93 -4.06 -15.91 10.69
C ARG A 93 -4.61 -16.32 12.05
N GLU A 94 -4.71 -15.38 12.99
CA GLU A 94 -5.30 -15.64 14.30
C GLU A 94 -6.77 -16.05 14.19
N SER A 95 -7.53 -15.43 13.28
CA SER A 95 -8.93 -15.82 13.03
C SER A 95 -9.08 -17.27 12.53
N LEU A 96 -8.01 -17.86 11.96
CA LEU A 96 -8.00 -19.27 11.53
C LEU A 96 -7.67 -20.22 12.69
N SER A 97 -7.20 -19.73 13.85
CA SER A 97 -6.74 -20.57 14.96
C SER A 97 -7.83 -21.48 15.53
N VAL A 98 -9.09 -21.03 15.46
CA VAL A 98 -10.29 -21.76 15.91
C VAL A 98 -10.73 -22.89 14.98
N ILE A 99 -10.21 -22.94 13.75
CA ILE A 99 -10.53 -23.97 12.76
C ILE A 99 -9.54 -25.11 12.93
N GLU A 100 -10.01 -26.36 13.00
CA GLU A 100 -9.10 -27.52 13.11
C GLU A 100 -8.08 -27.57 11.96
N ALA A 101 -6.89 -28.09 12.28
CA ALA A 101 -5.81 -28.24 11.32
C ALA A 101 -6.25 -29.13 10.14
N SER A 102 -6.12 -28.60 8.93
CA SER A 102 -6.53 -29.28 7.70
C SER A 102 -5.81 -28.65 6.50
N ALA A 103 -5.77 -29.36 5.37
CA ALA A 103 -5.21 -28.83 4.13
C ALA A 103 -5.87 -27.51 3.69
N HIS A 104 -7.16 -27.33 3.94
CA HIS A 104 -7.88 -26.09 3.63
C HIS A 104 -7.40 -24.92 4.48
N ARG A 105 -7.20 -25.14 5.80
CA ARG A 105 -6.64 -24.14 6.71
C ARG A 105 -5.22 -23.74 6.28
N GLU A 106 -4.38 -24.72 5.94
CA GLU A 106 -3.01 -24.48 5.47
C GLU A 106 -2.97 -23.61 4.21
N VAL A 107 -3.88 -23.85 3.26
CA VAL A 107 -4.01 -23.01 2.05
C VAL A 107 -4.37 -21.57 2.42
N LEU A 108 -5.34 -21.35 3.30
CA LEU A 108 -5.71 -20.00 3.74
C LEU A 108 -4.56 -19.28 4.44
N GLU A 109 -3.83 -19.97 5.32
CA GLU A 109 -2.63 -19.40 5.95
C GLU A 109 -1.53 -19.09 4.92
N SER A 110 -1.36 -19.95 3.90
CA SER A 110 -0.39 -19.75 2.83
C SER A 110 -0.65 -18.47 2.02
N LEU A 111 -1.92 -18.12 1.78
CA LEU A 111 -2.30 -16.89 1.09
C LEU A 111 -1.83 -15.65 1.88
N THR A 112 -1.91 -15.70 3.22
CA THR A 112 -1.40 -14.59 4.05
C THR A 112 0.12 -14.44 3.91
N ARG A 113 0.86 -15.55 3.90
CA ARG A 113 2.32 -15.54 3.74
C ARG A 113 2.73 -15.07 2.34
N PHE A 114 2.00 -15.50 1.32
CA PHE A 114 2.22 -15.07 -0.05
C PHE A 114 2.07 -13.55 -0.19
N LEU A 115 0.99 -12.98 0.38
CA LEU A 115 0.76 -11.54 0.32
C LEU A 115 1.84 -10.75 1.09
N ALA A 116 2.28 -11.23 2.26
CA ALA A 116 3.40 -10.64 2.98
C ALA A 116 4.68 -10.60 2.14
N GLN A 117 4.98 -11.69 1.41
CA GLN A 117 6.13 -11.75 0.50
C GLN A 117 6.00 -10.79 -0.68
N GLN A 118 4.80 -10.64 -1.26
CA GLN A 118 4.60 -9.65 -2.32
C GLN A 118 4.78 -8.22 -1.80
N SER A 119 4.25 -7.93 -0.62
CA SER A 119 4.40 -6.63 0.04
C SER A 119 5.87 -6.28 0.27
N ALA A 120 6.69 -7.23 0.76
CA ALA A 120 8.11 -7.02 1.02
C ALA A 120 8.97 -6.78 -0.22
N ARG A 121 8.47 -7.10 -1.42
CA ARG A 121 9.17 -6.84 -2.69
C ARG A 121 8.93 -5.43 -3.23
N LEU A 122 7.92 -4.72 -2.71
CA LEU A 122 7.66 -3.33 -3.11
C LEU A 122 8.83 -2.44 -2.66
N GLY A 123 9.22 -1.50 -3.52
CA GLY A 123 10.30 -0.54 -3.23
C GLY A 123 11.73 -1.11 -3.34
N VAL A 124 11.89 -2.40 -3.67
CA VAL A 124 13.20 -3.00 -3.94
C VAL A 124 13.47 -2.92 -5.45
N SER A 125 14.33 -1.98 -5.86
CA SER A 125 14.88 -1.87 -7.22
C SER A 125 16.29 -2.48 -7.30
#